data_AF-A0A3C2AGE7-F1
#
_entry.id   AF-A0A3C2AGE7-F1
#
_cell.length_a   1.000
_cell.length_b   1.000
_cell.length_c   1.000
_cell.angle_alpha   90.00
_cell.angle_beta   90.00
_cell.angle_gamma   90.00
#
_symmetry.space_group_name_H-M   'P 1'
#
loop_
_entity.id
_entity.type
_entity.pdbx_description
1 polymer ?
#
loop_
_entity_poly.entity_id
_entity_poly.type
_entity_poly.pdbx_seq_one_letter_code
_entity_poly.pdbx_strand_id
1 'polypeptide(L)'
;MNYVKDIIFLDDGEIAVIKKEGVQVYDKNNRQVEKNIRRLGLNPILMEKGGYKHFILKEIFEQPRAIWDTVRGRVSGGKIIFEDFKLTDLDIKNIKKVFITGCGTSWHAGLIGKFMIEGISRIPVEVDISSELRYRNPIIDSDTLIIAISESGETVDTIAALRDGKKKGAKTVSICNTIESSLSRESGSTINIHAGPEISVASTKTFTSSLSALYILSVYLAKFKGVINENETAGLINDIVTVLGKIEDVMGLEEEIEGLSKMFYEKKGFLYLGRGINYPVALEGAMKMKELSYIYAEGYPGGEMKHGPIALIDEHTPV
;
A
#
# COMPACT_ATOMS: atom_id res chain seq x y z
N MET A 1 -6.87 -18.91 -17.51
CA MET A 1 -5.42 -18.78 -17.19
C MET A 1 -4.79 -20.06 -16.61
N ASN A 2 -5.37 -21.27 -16.78
CA ASN A 2 -4.88 -22.51 -16.13
C ASN A 2 -3.63 -23.16 -16.77
N TYR A 3 -2.92 -22.48 -17.66
CA TYR A 3 -1.90 -23.12 -18.53
C TYR A 3 -0.46 -22.62 -18.32
N VAL A 4 -0.25 -21.49 -17.64
CA VAL A 4 1.11 -20.94 -17.46
C VAL A 4 1.62 -21.33 -16.08
N LYS A 5 2.59 -22.25 -16.07
CA LYS A 5 3.27 -22.69 -14.83
C LYS A 5 4.60 -21.98 -14.66
N ASP A 6 5.26 -21.64 -15.75
CA ASP A 6 6.63 -21.16 -15.76
C ASP A 6 6.72 -19.82 -16.49
N ILE A 7 7.48 -18.88 -15.92
CA ILE A 7 7.69 -17.55 -16.48
C ILE A 7 9.17 -17.19 -16.47
N ILE A 8 9.52 -16.24 -17.35
CA ILE A 8 10.82 -15.59 -17.40
C ILE A 8 10.55 -14.08 -17.41
N PHE A 9 11.20 -13.32 -16.54
CA PHE A 9 11.13 -11.86 -16.54
C PHE A 9 12.20 -11.28 -17.46
N LEU A 10 11.84 -10.34 -18.33
CA LEU A 10 12.80 -9.57 -19.11
C LEU A 10 13.18 -8.29 -18.38
N ASP A 11 14.46 -7.94 -18.43
CA ASP A 11 14.98 -6.67 -17.95
C ASP A 11 14.93 -5.60 -19.05
N ASP A 12 15.03 -4.33 -18.67
CA ASP A 12 14.96 -3.19 -19.60
C ASP A 12 16.01 -3.33 -20.72
N GLY A 13 15.54 -3.37 -21.97
CA GLY A 13 16.38 -3.48 -23.17
C GLY A 13 16.78 -4.90 -23.56
N GLU A 14 16.24 -5.94 -22.90
CA GLU A 14 16.37 -7.32 -23.34
C GLU A 14 15.36 -7.67 -24.45
N ILE A 15 15.76 -8.58 -25.34
CA ILE A 15 14.97 -9.07 -26.48
C ILE A 15 14.81 -10.59 -26.34
N ALA A 16 13.58 -11.07 -26.26
CA ALA A 16 13.27 -12.49 -26.27
C ALA A 16 12.95 -12.98 -27.68
N VAL A 17 13.67 -14.01 -28.14
CA VAL A 17 13.37 -14.76 -29.37
C VAL A 17 12.64 -16.03 -28.98
N ILE A 18 11.36 -16.11 -29.33
CA ILE A 18 10.48 -17.23 -29.00
C ILE A 18 10.38 -18.16 -30.22
N LYS A 19 10.79 -19.41 -30.05
CA LYS A 19 10.70 -20.47 -31.06
C LYS A 19 9.91 -21.66 -30.50
N LYS A 20 9.58 -22.61 -31.36
CA LYS A 20 8.87 -23.84 -30.95
C LYS A 20 9.70 -24.65 -29.94
N GLU A 21 11.02 -24.60 -30.05
CA GLU A 21 11.96 -25.34 -29.23
C GLU A 21 12.27 -24.66 -27.89
N GLY A 22 11.91 -23.38 -27.71
CA GLY A 22 12.14 -22.65 -26.48
C GLY A 22 12.28 -21.14 -26.65
N VAL A 23 12.72 -20.48 -25.57
CA VAL A 23 12.94 -19.02 -25.51
C VAL A 23 14.43 -18.74 -25.32
N GLN A 24 14.98 -17.84 -26.14
CA GLN A 24 16.34 -17.32 -25.98
C GLN A 24 16.26 -15.81 -25.71
N VAL A 25 17.03 -15.30 -24.76
CA VAL A 25 17.03 -13.88 -24.40
C VAL A 25 18.38 -13.27 -24.74
N TYR A 26 18.36 -12.06 -25.29
CA TYR A 26 19.54 -11.30 -25.68
C TYR A 26 19.52 -9.90 -25.08
N ASP A 27 20.69 -9.35 -24.74
CA ASP A 27 20.82 -7.96 -24.32
C ASP A 27 20.85 -7.01 -25.54
N LYS A 28 20.86 -5.69 -25.27
CA LYS A 28 20.98 -4.64 -26.29
C LYS A 28 22.24 -4.72 -27.18
N ASN A 29 23.24 -5.50 -26.78
CA ASN A 29 24.48 -5.73 -27.53
C ASN A 29 24.48 -7.10 -28.23
N ASN A 30 23.31 -7.73 -28.35
CA ASN A 30 23.11 -9.04 -28.98
C ASN A 30 23.84 -10.20 -28.28
N ARG A 31 24.17 -10.06 -27.00
CA ARG A 31 24.75 -11.14 -26.19
C ARG A 31 23.65 -11.94 -25.53
N GLN A 32 23.74 -13.26 -25.59
CA GLN A 32 22.76 -14.14 -24.96
C GLN A 32 22.81 -13.97 -23.44
N VAL A 33 21.63 -13.79 -22.83
CA VAL A 33 21.44 -13.68 -21.38
C VAL A 33 20.78 -14.95 -20.89
N GLU A 34 21.37 -15.56 -19.87
CA GLU A 34 20.76 -16.69 -19.17
C GLU A 34 19.69 -16.17 -18.20
N LYS A 35 18.48 -16.73 -18.29
CA LYS A 35 17.36 -16.32 -17.44
C LYS A 35 16.86 -17.52 -16.64
N ASN A 36 16.58 -17.27 -15.36
CA ASN A 36 16.00 -18.28 -14.49
C ASN A 36 14.51 -18.44 -14.81
N ILE A 37 14.09 -19.67 -15.08
CA ILE A 37 12.69 -20.03 -15.22
C ILE A 37 12.07 -20.09 -13.82
N ARG A 38 11.02 -19.31 -13.59
CA ARG A 38 10.32 -19.25 -12.31
C ARG A 38 8.95 -19.88 -12.40
N ARG A 39 8.65 -20.80 -11.49
CA ARG A 39 7.35 -21.44 -11.42
C ARG A 39 6.36 -20.57 -10.63
N LEU A 40 5.26 -20.18 -11.26
CA LEU A 40 4.18 -19.42 -10.63
C LEU A 40 3.38 -20.32 -9.69
N GLY A 41 3.32 -19.96 -8.42
CA GLY A 41 2.45 -20.57 -7.40
C GLY A 41 1.03 -20.01 -7.43
N LEU A 42 0.46 -19.73 -8.61
CA LEU A 42 -0.89 -19.18 -8.72
C LEU A 42 -1.92 -20.23 -8.29
N ASN A 43 -2.73 -19.91 -7.28
CA ASN A 43 -3.88 -20.70 -6.89
C ASN A 43 -5.14 -20.13 -7.57
N PRO A 44 -5.70 -20.80 -8.60
CA PRO A 44 -6.84 -20.28 -9.36
C PRO A 44 -8.06 -19.95 -8.49
N ILE A 45 -8.23 -20.68 -7.38
CA ILE A 45 -9.35 -20.49 -6.45
C ILE A 45 -9.35 -19.07 -5.86
N LEU A 46 -8.17 -18.47 -5.62
CA LEU A 46 -8.06 -17.12 -5.07
C LEU A 46 -8.54 -16.04 -6.06
N MET A 47 -8.56 -16.36 -7.36
CA MET A 47 -9.00 -15.48 -8.44
C MET A 47 -10.47 -15.68 -8.84
N GLU A 48 -11.19 -16.56 -8.14
CA GLU A 48 -12.63 -16.76 -8.34
C GLU A 48 -13.43 -15.89 -7.37
N LYS A 49 -14.70 -15.62 -7.71
CA LYS A 49 -15.58 -14.82 -6.82
C LYS A 49 -15.98 -15.55 -5.54
N GLY A 50 -15.77 -16.86 -5.42
CA GLY A 50 -15.99 -17.61 -4.18
C GLY A 50 -17.39 -17.48 -3.57
N GLY A 51 -18.43 -17.34 -4.40
CA GLY A 51 -19.82 -17.16 -3.95
C GLY A 51 -20.29 -15.69 -3.85
N TYR A 52 -19.39 -14.71 -3.91
CA TYR A 52 -19.76 -13.29 -3.93
C TYR A 52 -20.23 -12.84 -5.32
N LYS A 53 -21.11 -11.83 -5.35
CA LYS A 53 -21.64 -11.26 -6.61
C LYS A 53 -20.56 -10.50 -7.41
N HIS A 54 -19.68 -9.77 -6.71
CA HIS A 54 -18.62 -8.93 -7.28
C HIS A 54 -17.27 -9.23 -6.61
N PHE A 55 -16.17 -9.05 -7.35
CA PHE A 55 -14.82 -9.18 -6.78
C PHE A 55 -14.58 -8.19 -5.65
N ILE A 56 -15.02 -6.94 -5.81
CA ILE A 56 -14.87 -5.93 -4.76
C ILE A 56 -15.55 -6.33 -3.45
N LEU A 57 -16.73 -6.96 -3.52
CA LEU A 57 -17.43 -7.44 -2.33
C LEU A 57 -16.62 -8.56 -1.66
N LYS A 58 -16.18 -9.56 -2.42
CA LYS A 58 -15.25 -10.60 -1.93
C LYS A 58 -14.05 -9.97 -1.25
N GLU A 59 -13.41 -9.01 -1.90
CA GLU A 59 -12.15 -8.42 -1.45
C GLU A 59 -12.33 -7.54 -0.21
N ILE A 60 -13.47 -6.87 -0.04
CA ILE A 60 -13.86 -6.18 1.21
C ILE A 60 -13.97 -7.19 2.36
N PHE A 61 -14.67 -8.32 2.15
CA PHE A 61 -14.85 -9.35 3.17
C PHE A 61 -13.58 -10.19 3.43
N GLU A 62 -12.62 -10.18 2.50
CA GLU A 62 -11.31 -10.81 2.70
C GLU A 62 -10.36 -10.00 3.58
N GLN A 63 -10.68 -8.74 3.90
CA GLN A 63 -9.79 -7.84 4.65
C GLN A 63 -9.27 -8.39 5.98
N PRO A 64 -10.09 -9.00 6.88
CA PRO A 64 -9.58 -9.58 8.13
C PRO A 64 -8.46 -10.59 7.87
N ARG A 65 -8.68 -11.48 6.89
CA ARG A 65 -7.69 -12.47 6.48
C ARG A 65 -6.48 -11.83 5.81
N ALA A 66 -6.68 -10.87 4.90
CA ALA A 66 -5.60 -10.21 4.18
C ALA A 66 -4.66 -9.47 5.14
N ILE A 67 -5.20 -8.78 6.15
CA ILE A 67 -4.43 -8.12 7.20
C ILE A 67 -3.69 -9.14 8.05
N TRP A 68 -4.37 -10.22 8.46
CA TRP A 68 -3.71 -11.30 9.18
C TRP A 68 -2.57 -11.90 8.35
N ASP A 69 -2.75 -12.11 7.05
CA ASP A 69 -1.73 -12.66 6.14
C ASP A 69 -0.55 -11.69 5.97
N THR A 70 -0.78 -10.37 6.04
CA THR A 70 0.27 -9.35 6.11
C THR A 70 1.08 -9.44 7.41
N VAL A 71 0.44 -9.75 8.54
CA VAL A 71 1.07 -9.68 9.87
C VAL A 71 1.70 -11.02 10.27
N ARG A 72 1.01 -12.13 9.99
CA ARG A 72 1.38 -13.47 10.39
C ARG A 72 2.72 -13.85 9.76
N GLY A 73 3.63 -14.39 10.57
CA GLY A 73 5.00 -14.70 10.14
C GLY A 73 6.00 -13.55 10.26
N ARG A 74 5.52 -12.29 10.31
CA ARG A 74 6.37 -11.12 10.62
C ARG A 74 6.43 -10.81 12.09
N VAL A 75 5.44 -11.27 12.84
CA VAL A 75 5.35 -11.08 14.28
C VAL A 75 5.54 -12.43 14.96
N SER A 76 6.57 -12.55 15.80
CA SER A 76 6.77 -13.73 16.66
C SER A 76 7.51 -13.36 17.94
N GLY A 77 6.98 -13.80 19.09
CA GLY A 77 7.62 -13.59 20.40
C GLY A 77 7.94 -12.13 20.73
N GLY A 78 7.08 -11.18 20.34
CA GLY A 78 7.30 -9.74 20.53
C GLY A 78 8.36 -9.12 19.60
N LYS A 79 8.79 -9.84 18.57
CA LYS A 79 9.74 -9.37 17.56
C LYS A 79 9.07 -9.24 16.21
N ILE A 80 9.56 -8.26 15.45
CA ILE A 80 9.18 -8.03 14.06
C ILE A 80 10.31 -8.51 13.15
N ILE A 81 9.99 -9.37 12.20
CA ILE A 81 10.91 -9.96 11.22
C ILE A 81 10.36 -9.68 9.83
N PHE A 82 11.19 -9.14 8.95
CA PHE A 82 10.87 -8.97 7.55
C PHE A 82 11.80 -9.86 6.72
N GLU A 83 11.25 -10.65 5.80
CA GLU A 83 12.04 -11.63 5.01
C GLU A 83 13.01 -10.95 4.05
N ASP A 84 12.53 -9.99 3.25
CA ASP A 84 13.32 -9.28 2.22
C ASP A 84 13.77 -7.89 2.68
N PHE A 85 14.32 -7.80 3.90
CA PHE A 85 14.73 -6.54 4.51
C PHE A 85 16.24 -6.45 4.68
N LYS A 86 16.88 -5.60 3.88
CA LYS A 86 18.34 -5.49 3.77
C LYS A 86 18.93 -4.30 4.53
N LEU A 87 18.10 -3.50 5.20
CA LEU A 87 18.59 -2.39 6.02
C LEU A 87 19.17 -2.94 7.32
N THR A 88 20.38 -2.52 7.64
CA THR A 88 21.03 -2.86 8.91
C THR A 88 20.49 -2.01 10.06
N ASP A 89 20.70 -2.46 11.29
CA ASP A 89 20.42 -1.67 12.50
C ASP A 89 21.06 -0.27 12.44
N LEU A 90 22.27 -0.18 11.88
CA LEU A 90 22.98 1.09 11.72
C LEU A 90 22.30 1.98 10.68
N ASP A 91 21.86 1.41 9.54
CA ASP A 91 21.09 2.15 8.54
C ASP A 91 19.84 2.77 9.20
N ILE A 92 19.08 1.97 9.95
CA ILE A 92 17.85 2.42 10.61
C ILE A 92 18.12 3.52 11.64
N LYS A 93 19.18 3.37 12.44
CA LYS A 93 19.61 4.39 13.42
C LYS A 93 20.00 5.71 12.74
N ASN A 94 20.55 5.67 11.52
CA ASN A 94 20.95 6.86 10.79
C ASN A 94 19.80 7.54 10.03
N ILE A 95 18.64 6.90 9.84
CA ILE A 95 17.48 7.52 9.19
C ILE A 95 17.05 8.78 9.97
N LYS A 96 17.12 9.94 9.32
CA LYS A 96 16.67 11.24 9.88
C LYS A 96 15.37 11.72 9.29
N LYS A 97 14.99 11.21 8.12
CA LYS A 97 13.79 11.62 7.39
C LYS A 97 13.20 10.46 6.61
N VAL A 98 11.87 10.42 6.55
CA VAL A 98 11.14 9.48 5.71
C VAL A 98 10.37 10.24 4.64
N PHE A 99 10.45 9.76 3.41
CA PHE A 99 9.50 10.08 2.35
C PHE A 99 8.60 8.88 2.11
N ILE A 100 7.30 9.10 2.04
CA ILE A 100 6.34 8.09 1.59
C ILE A 100 5.76 8.53 0.26
N THR A 101 5.70 7.62 -0.71
CA THR A 101 5.18 7.93 -2.03
C THR A 101 4.36 6.80 -2.63
N GLY A 102 3.36 7.18 -3.42
CA GLY A 102 2.42 6.29 -4.09
C GLY A 102 1.46 7.11 -4.96
N CYS A 103 0.52 6.41 -5.63
CA CYS A 103 -0.53 7.04 -6.43
C CYS A 103 -1.92 6.60 -5.91
N GLY A 104 -2.91 7.50 -5.98
CA GLY A 104 -4.30 7.20 -5.58
C GLY A 104 -4.42 6.65 -4.16
N THR A 105 -5.11 5.52 -3.99
CA THR A 105 -5.27 4.84 -2.70
C THR A 105 -3.95 4.52 -1.99
N SER A 106 -2.86 4.22 -2.73
CA SER A 106 -1.53 4.02 -2.13
C SER A 106 -0.93 5.31 -1.55
N TRP A 107 -1.23 6.47 -2.14
CA TRP A 107 -0.86 7.77 -1.57
C TRP A 107 -1.65 8.07 -0.30
N HIS A 108 -2.97 7.77 -0.28
CA HIS A 108 -3.77 7.89 0.95
C HIS A 108 -3.23 7.01 2.08
N ALA A 109 -2.79 5.78 1.78
CA ALA A 109 -2.13 4.92 2.75
C ALA A 109 -0.86 5.58 3.32
N GLY A 110 -0.08 6.24 2.47
CA GLY A 110 1.09 7.00 2.90
C GLY A 110 0.75 8.18 3.82
N LEU A 111 -0.35 8.90 3.56
CA LEU A 111 -0.80 9.99 4.44
C LEU A 111 -1.15 9.47 5.84
N ILE A 112 -1.77 8.28 5.94
CA ILE A 112 -2.02 7.62 7.23
C ILE A 112 -0.70 7.14 7.86
N GLY A 113 0.18 6.53 7.05
CA GLY A 113 1.50 6.06 7.46
C GLY A 113 2.37 7.15 8.09
N LYS A 114 2.26 8.39 7.62
CA LYS A 114 2.91 9.56 8.25
C LYS A 114 2.53 9.69 9.72
N PHE A 115 1.24 9.62 10.07
CA PHE A 115 0.80 9.70 11.46
C PHE A 115 1.37 8.55 12.30
N MET A 116 1.44 7.34 11.73
CA MET A 116 1.98 6.16 12.43
C MET A 116 3.48 6.31 12.70
N ILE A 117 4.27 6.65 11.67
CA ILE A 117 5.74 6.78 11.79
C ILE A 117 6.14 7.98 12.66
N GLU A 118 5.50 9.14 12.48
CA GLU A 118 5.78 10.30 13.33
C GLU A 118 5.32 10.08 14.78
N GLY A 119 4.17 9.42 14.97
CA GLY A 119 3.61 9.14 16.28
C GLY A 119 4.42 8.12 17.07
N ILE A 120 4.82 7.03 16.43
CA ILE A 120 5.45 5.87 17.09
C ILE A 120 6.98 5.96 17.03
N SER A 121 7.55 6.27 15.87
CA SER A 121 9.01 6.25 15.64
C SER A 121 9.66 7.62 15.82
N ARG A 122 8.88 8.71 15.91
CA ARG A 122 9.36 10.09 16.06
C ARG A 122 10.31 10.55 14.94
N ILE A 123 10.15 9.98 13.74
CA ILE A 123 10.93 10.36 12.54
C ILE A 123 10.07 11.32 11.71
N PRO A 124 10.59 12.49 11.28
CA PRO A 124 9.88 13.38 10.36
C PRO A 124 9.51 12.68 9.04
N VAL A 125 8.26 12.83 8.60
CA VAL A 125 7.75 12.22 7.37
C VAL A 125 7.21 13.29 6.41
N GLU A 126 7.64 13.22 5.15
CA GLU A 126 6.98 13.87 4.02
C GLU A 126 6.23 12.82 3.18
N VAL A 127 5.05 13.17 2.69
CA VAL A 127 4.25 12.29 1.83
C VAL A 127 3.94 13.03 0.55
N ASP A 128 4.25 12.43 -0.59
CA ASP A 128 3.99 13.01 -1.91
C ASP A 128 3.36 12.01 -2.85
N ILE A 129 2.54 12.53 -3.75
CA ILE A 129 2.10 11.81 -4.94
C ILE A 129 3.34 11.55 -5.81
N SER A 130 3.53 10.31 -6.26
CA SER A 130 4.75 9.91 -6.98
C SER A 130 5.05 10.76 -8.21
N SER A 131 4.00 11.19 -8.93
CA SER A 131 4.11 12.06 -10.10
C SER A 131 4.72 13.42 -9.77
N GLU A 132 4.45 13.97 -8.58
CA GLU A 132 4.95 15.29 -8.17
C GLU A 132 6.34 15.21 -7.53
N LEU A 133 6.60 14.15 -6.74
CA LEU A 133 7.87 13.96 -6.05
C LEU A 133 9.06 14.00 -7.02
N ARG A 134 8.90 13.38 -8.19
CA ARG A 134 9.94 13.33 -9.23
C ARG A 134 10.23 14.68 -9.90
N TYR A 135 9.33 15.67 -9.82
CA TYR A 135 9.48 16.96 -10.50
C TYR A 135 9.80 18.13 -9.56
N ARG A 136 9.62 17.97 -8.25
CA ARG A 136 9.81 19.07 -7.28
C ARG A 136 11.21 19.19 -6.67
N ASN A 137 12.19 18.40 -7.14
CA ASN A 137 13.56 18.33 -6.62
C ASN A 137 13.66 18.24 -5.07
N PRO A 138 13.14 17.17 -4.45
CA PRO A 138 13.15 17.00 -3.00
C PRO A 138 14.57 16.88 -2.42
N ILE A 139 14.75 17.37 -1.19
CA ILE A 139 15.99 17.21 -0.42
C ILE A 139 16.06 15.75 0.07
N ILE A 140 16.90 14.97 -0.59
CA ILE A 140 17.13 13.54 -0.35
C ILE A 140 18.63 13.29 -0.25
N ASP A 141 19.04 12.51 0.75
CA ASP A 141 20.43 12.13 1.03
C ASP A 141 20.53 10.69 1.56
N SER A 142 21.71 10.30 2.04
CA SER A 142 21.97 8.97 2.60
C SER A 142 21.25 8.66 3.92
N ASP A 143 20.78 9.70 4.61
CA ASP A 143 20.05 9.59 5.88
C ASP A 143 18.53 9.57 5.65
N THR A 144 18.11 9.56 4.39
CA THR A 144 16.71 9.54 3.96
C THR A 144 16.25 8.11 3.66
N LEU A 145 15.10 7.73 4.20
CA LEU A 145 14.37 6.52 3.81
C LEU A 145 13.20 6.89 2.89
N ILE A 146 13.09 6.22 1.75
CA ILE A 146 11.92 6.30 0.87
C ILE A 146 11.11 5.02 1.02
N ILE A 147 9.82 5.18 1.31
CA ILE A 147 8.82 4.11 1.35
C ILE A 147 7.92 4.29 0.13
N ALA A 148 8.04 3.40 -0.85
CA ALA A 148 7.20 3.41 -2.04
C ALA A 148 6.07 2.38 -1.92
N ILE A 149 4.83 2.81 -2.06
CA ILE A 149 3.64 1.96 -1.91
C ILE A 149 3.00 1.77 -3.28
N SER A 150 2.80 0.51 -3.67
CA SER A 150 2.08 0.16 -4.90
C SER A 150 1.56 -1.26 -4.81
N GLU A 151 0.25 -1.44 -5.00
CA GLU A 151 -0.39 -2.77 -5.06
C GLU A 151 0.29 -3.66 -6.12
N SER A 152 0.28 -3.19 -7.37
CA SER A 152 0.82 -3.90 -8.52
C SER A 152 2.35 -3.97 -8.53
N GLY A 153 3.02 -2.99 -7.90
CA GLY A 153 4.45 -2.76 -8.03
C GLY A 153 4.91 -2.38 -9.45
N GLU A 154 3.98 -2.00 -10.34
CA GLU A 154 4.27 -1.63 -11.75
C GLU A 154 3.92 -0.16 -12.05
N THR A 155 3.54 0.62 -11.03
CA THR A 155 3.18 2.03 -11.21
C THR A 155 4.40 2.86 -11.62
N VAL A 156 4.42 3.32 -12.87
CA VAL A 156 5.58 3.98 -13.50
C VAL A 156 6.11 5.17 -12.69
N ASP A 157 5.23 6.06 -12.24
CA ASP A 157 5.66 7.23 -11.47
C ASP A 157 6.25 6.84 -10.12
N THR A 158 5.70 5.82 -9.45
CA THR A 158 6.22 5.31 -8.17
C THR A 158 7.60 4.67 -8.35
N ILE A 159 7.80 3.88 -9.41
CA ILE A 159 9.11 3.31 -9.75
C ILE A 159 10.11 4.43 -10.08
N ALA A 160 9.70 5.43 -10.87
CA ALA A 160 10.56 6.56 -11.22
C ALA A 160 10.97 7.38 -9.98
N ALA A 161 10.06 7.64 -9.06
CA ALA A 161 10.34 8.35 -7.80
C ALA A 161 11.31 7.55 -6.92
N LEU A 162 11.13 6.23 -6.79
CA LEU A 162 12.04 5.34 -6.08
C LEU A 162 13.45 5.38 -6.70
N ARG A 163 13.55 5.25 -8.04
CA ARG A 163 14.81 5.30 -8.79
C ARG A 163 15.54 6.62 -8.56
N ASP A 164 14.85 7.76 -8.63
CA ASP A 164 15.45 9.08 -8.43
C ASP A 164 16.02 9.23 -7.01
N GLY A 165 15.22 8.87 -6.01
CA GLY A 165 15.68 8.93 -4.63
C GLY A 165 16.86 8.01 -4.32
N LYS A 166 16.85 6.80 -4.88
CA LYS A 166 17.98 5.86 -4.77
C LYS A 166 19.26 6.42 -5.41
N LYS A 167 19.16 7.08 -6.57
CA LYS A 167 20.30 7.78 -7.20
C LYS A 167 20.89 8.89 -6.33
N LYS A 168 20.05 9.52 -5.51
CA LYS A 168 20.45 10.54 -4.52
C LYS A 168 21.00 9.96 -3.21
N GLY A 169 21.06 8.63 -3.09
CA GLY A 169 21.64 7.94 -1.94
C GLY A 169 20.64 7.43 -0.90
N ALA A 170 19.34 7.65 -1.10
CA ALA A 170 18.32 7.21 -0.15
C ALA A 170 18.31 5.69 0.04
N LYS A 171 18.01 5.28 1.26
CA LYS A 171 17.55 3.92 1.55
C LYS A 171 16.12 3.77 1.01
N THR A 172 15.78 2.58 0.55
CA THR A 172 14.52 2.32 -0.14
C THR A 172 13.83 1.08 0.40
N VAL A 173 12.54 1.22 0.70
CA VAL A 173 11.63 0.14 1.08
C VAL A 173 10.41 0.22 0.16
N SER A 174 10.01 -0.87 -0.49
CA SER A 174 8.71 -0.94 -1.16
C SER A 174 7.70 -1.76 -0.39
N ILE A 175 6.45 -1.30 -0.34
CA ILE A 175 5.30 -2.05 0.16
C ILE A 175 4.46 -2.45 -1.06
N CYS A 176 4.41 -3.75 -1.35
CA CYS A 176 3.79 -4.30 -2.55
C CYS A 176 2.94 -5.53 -2.28
N ASN A 177 1.97 -5.80 -3.13
CA ASN A 177 1.21 -7.06 -3.10
C ASN A 177 1.79 -8.10 -4.07
N THR A 178 2.19 -7.63 -5.25
CA THR A 178 2.77 -8.50 -6.29
C THR A 178 4.23 -8.84 -5.98
N ILE A 179 4.50 -10.14 -5.83
CA ILE A 179 5.85 -10.70 -5.61
C ILE A 179 6.70 -10.48 -6.87
N GLU A 180 7.95 -10.04 -6.68
CA GLU A 180 8.90 -9.78 -7.78
C GLU A 180 8.38 -8.81 -8.85
N SER A 181 7.52 -7.87 -8.49
CA SER A 181 7.21 -6.70 -9.34
C SER A 181 8.44 -5.84 -9.60
N SER A 182 8.40 -5.01 -10.64
CA SER A 182 9.49 -4.10 -10.99
C SER A 182 9.91 -3.21 -9.82
N LEU A 183 8.94 -2.65 -9.08
CA LEU A 183 9.22 -1.86 -7.88
C LEU A 183 9.96 -2.69 -6.81
N SER A 184 9.54 -3.92 -6.55
CA SER A 184 10.18 -4.79 -5.55
C SER A 184 11.60 -5.21 -5.92
N ARG A 185 11.89 -5.42 -7.21
CA ARG A 185 13.23 -5.78 -7.70
C ARG A 185 14.20 -4.60 -7.58
N GLU A 186 13.70 -3.39 -7.70
CA GLU A 186 14.51 -2.17 -7.68
C GLU A 186 14.74 -1.58 -6.29
N SER A 187 13.86 -1.89 -5.35
CA SER A 187 14.00 -1.47 -3.95
C SER A 187 15.18 -2.15 -3.25
N GLY A 188 15.75 -1.44 -2.26
CA GLY A 188 16.74 -2.03 -1.35
C GLY A 188 16.12 -3.12 -0.48
N SER A 189 14.92 -2.86 0.04
CA SER A 189 14.13 -3.79 0.85
C SER A 189 12.68 -3.83 0.36
N THR A 190 11.99 -4.95 0.60
CA THR A 190 10.58 -5.10 0.22
C THR A 190 9.77 -5.68 1.37
N ILE A 191 8.57 -5.15 1.56
CA ILE A 191 7.53 -5.71 2.43
C ILE A 191 6.40 -6.15 1.50
N ASN A 192 6.30 -7.47 1.28
CA ASN A 192 5.13 -8.02 0.61
C ASN A 192 3.95 -8.06 1.58
N ILE A 193 2.78 -7.57 1.19
CA ILE A 193 1.61 -7.52 2.06
C ILE A 193 0.77 -8.80 2.04
N HIS A 194 0.99 -9.70 1.08
CA HIS A 194 0.30 -10.98 0.92
C HIS A 194 -1.23 -10.90 1.05
N ALA A 195 -1.84 -9.82 0.56
CA ALA A 195 -3.31 -9.68 0.54
C ALA A 195 -3.98 -10.65 -0.45
N GLY A 196 -3.17 -11.37 -1.24
CA GLY A 196 -3.62 -12.17 -2.37
C GLY A 196 -4.01 -11.28 -3.56
N PRO A 197 -4.33 -11.88 -4.71
CA PRO A 197 -4.71 -11.11 -5.90
C PRO A 197 -5.90 -10.19 -5.61
N GLU A 198 -5.81 -8.93 -6.02
CA GLU A 198 -6.92 -7.97 -6.02
C GLU A 198 -7.34 -7.76 -7.48
N ILE A 199 -8.56 -8.19 -7.81
CA ILE A 199 -9.11 -8.21 -9.16
C ILE A 199 -10.04 -7.00 -9.38
N SER A 200 -10.63 -6.46 -8.30
CA SER A 200 -11.34 -5.18 -8.38
C SER A 200 -10.40 -4.07 -8.85
N VAL A 201 -10.95 -3.15 -9.65
CA VAL A 201 -10.22 -1.94 -10.06
C VAL A 201 -9.99 -1.02 -8.85
N ALA A 202 -10.99 -0.90 -7.98
CA ALA A 202 -10.86 -0.12 -6.75
C ALA A 202 -10.17 -0.94 -5.67
N SER A 203 -9.05 -0.42 -5.16
CA SER A 203 -8.29 -1.02 -4.07
C SER A 203 -9.11 -1.05 -2.77
N THR A 204 -9.05 -2.17 -2.05
CA THR A 204 -9.75 -2.41 -0.78
C THR A 204 -8.84 -3.10 0.23
N LYS A 205 -8.65 -4.41 0.14
CA LYS A 205 -7.78 -5.19 1.02
C LYS A 205 -6.32 -4.79 0.90
N THR A 206 -5.88 -4.35 -0.27
CA THR A 206 -4.48 -3.92 -0.43
C THR A 206 -4.22 -2.59 0.27
N PHE A 207 -5.23 -1.72 0.39
CA PHE A 207 -5.15 -0.50 1.20
C PHE A 207 -4.97 -0.84 2.68
N THR A 208 -5.88 -1.63 3.26
CA THR A 208 -5.83 -1.97 4.69
C THR A 208 -4.61 -2.82 5.06
N SER A 209 -4.23 -3.79 4.22
CA SER A 209 -2.97 -4.51 4.39
C SER A 209 -1.74 -3.60 4.30
N SER A 210 -1.73 -2.58 3.43
CA SER A 210 -0.65 -1.60 3.38
C SER A 210 -0.56 -0.77 4.67
N LEU A 211 -1.70 -0.42 5.28
CA LEU A 211 -1.73 0.24 6.58
C LEU A 211 -1.14 -0.64 7.68
N SER A 212 -1.45 -1.94 7.69
CA SER A 212 -0.88 -2.89 8.64
C SER A 212 0.64 -3.05 8.46
N ALA A 213 1.11 -3.06 7.21
CA ALA A 213 2.54 -3.09 6.90
C ALA A 213 3.26 -1.81 7.38
N LEU A 214 2.66 -0.63 7.14
CA LEU A 214 3.18 0.65 7.63
C LEU A 214 3.20 0.72 9.15
N TYR A 215 2.15 0.20 9.82
CA TYR A 215 2.08 0.13 11.27
C TYR A 215 3.22 -0.71 11.84
N ILE A 216 3.39 -1.95 11.36
CA ILE A 216 4.48 -2.83 11.81
C ILE A 216 5.85 -2.20 11.51
N LEU A 217 6.02 -1.58 10.33
CA LEU A 217 7.25 -0.88 9.99
C LEU A 217 7.52 0.28 10.97
N SER A 218 6.51 1.04 11.38
CA SER A 218 6.68 2.11 12.37
C SER A 218 7.13 1.60 13.74
N VAL A 219 6.57 0.48 14.21
CA VAL A 219 6.98 -0.18 15.47
C VAL A 219 8.42 -0.69 15.35
N TYR A 220 8.75 -1.31 14.21
CA TYR A 220 10.10 -1.78 13.93
C TYR A 220 11.12 -0.63 13.95
N LEU A 221 10.86 0.46 13.22
CA LEU A 221 11.73 1.64 13.21
C LEU A 221 11.90 2.22 14.61
N ALA A 222 10.81 2.35 15.38
CA ALA A 222 10.83 2.90 16.74
C ALA A 222 11.71 2.08 17.69
N LYS A 223 11.60 0.74 17.62
CA LYS A 223 12.45 -0.17 18.42
C LYS A 223 13.93 0.03 18.11
N PHE A 224 14.31 0.05 16.83
CA PHE A 224 15.72 0.19 16.44
C PHE A 224 16.27 1.61 16.68
N LYS A 225 15.41 2.63 16.67
CA LYS A 225 15.74 3.99 17.10
C LYS A 225 15.82 4.13 18.63
N GLY A 226 15.41 3.12 19.40
CA GLY A 226 15.39 3.15 20.87
C GLY A 226 14.30 4.08 21.44
N VAL A 227 13.26 4.37 20.66
CA VAL A 227 12.13 5.23 21.07
C VAL A 227 11.15 4.47 21.98
N ILE A 228 11.01 3.16 21.74
CA ILE A 228 10.16 2.26 22.52
C ILE A 228 10.98 1.07 23.03
N ASN A 229 10.59 0.51 24.17
CA ASN A 229 11.19 -0.69 24.75
C ASN A 229 10.49 -1.99 24.27
N GLU A 230 10.96 -3.13 24.76
CA GLU A 230 10.42 -4.44 24.35
C GLU A 230 8.97 -4.67 24.79
N ASN A 231 8.57 -4.17 25.96
CA ASN A 231 7.20 -4.29 26.46
C ASN A 231 6.23 -3.43 25.64
N GLU A 232 6.62 -2.19 25.33
CA GLU A 232 5.84 -1.31 24.45
C GLU A 232 5.73 -1.89 23.03
N THR A 233 6.82 -2.46 22.51
CA THR A 233 6.82 -3.18 21.23
C THR A 233 5.81 -4.33 21.25
N ALA A 234 5.84 -5.17 22.29
CA ALA A 234 4.93 -6.30 22.42
C ALA A 234 3.46 -5.86 22.55
N GLY A 235 3.20 -4.76 23.28
CA GLY A 235 1.85 -4.18 23.40
C GLY A 235 1.29 -3.72 22.05
N LEU A 236 2.06 -2.90 21.31
CA LEU A 236 1.66 -2.41 19.98
C LEU A 236 1.44 -3.55 18.98
N ILE A 237 2.27 -4.57 19.04
CA ILE A 237 2.07 -5.79 18.25
C ILE A 237 0.74 -6.47 18.59
N ASN A 238 0.39 -6.55 19.87
CA ASN A 238 -0.83 -7.22 20.33
C ASN A 238 -2.10 -6.44 19.96
N ASP A 239 -2.01 -5.11 19.85
CA ASP A 239 -3.11 -4.25 19.38
C ASP A 239 -3.62 -4.66 17.99
N ILE A 240 -2.75 -5.23 17.14
CA ILE A 240 -3.15 -5.73 15.81
C ILE A 240 -4.21 -6.83 15.93
N VAL A 241 -4.09 -7.72 16.91
CA VAL A 241 -5.08 -8.79 17.16
C VAL A 241 -6.42 -8.18 17.56
N THR A 242 -6.41 -7.13 18.38
CA THR A 242 -7.63 -6.40 18.75
C THR A 242 -8.25 -5.69 17.55
N VAL A 243 -7.44 -5.11 16.66
CA VAL A 243 -7.92 -4.47 15.43
C VAL A 243 -8.59 -5.48 14.50
N LEU A 244 -8.05 -6.69 14.36
CA LEU A 244 -8.67 -7.74 13.54
C LEU A 244 -10.10 -8.06 13.98
N GLY A 245 -10.34 -8.21 15.29
CA GLY A 245 -11.69 -8.41 15.83
C GLY A 245 -12.62 -7.23 15.52
N LYS A 246 -12.14 -5.99 15.65
CA LYS A 246 -12.93 -4.79 15.32
C LYS A 246 -13.27 -4.68 13.84
N ILE A 247 -12.40 -5.18 12.95
CA ILE A 247 -12.71 -5.20 11.51
C ILE A 247 -13.82 -6.21 11.24
N GLU A 248 -13.82 -7.37 11.89
CA GLU A 248 -14.93 -8.33 11.79
C GLU A 248 -16.25 -7.72 12.29
N ASP A 249 -16.22 -6.97 13.39
CA ASP A 249 -17.41 -6.24 13.89
C ASP A 249 -17.94 -5.26 12.83
N VAL A 250 -17.05 -4.53 12.14
CA VAL A 250 -17.43 -3.60 11.05
C VAL A 250 -17.99 -4.35 9.83
N MET A 251 -17.45 -5.54 9.50
CA MET A 251 -18.03 -6.37 8.43
C MET A 251 -19.44 -6.83 8.76
N GLY A 252 -19.80 -6.94 10.04
CA GLY A 252 -21.15 -7.24 10.50
C GLY A 252 -22.18 -6.13 10.24
N LEU A 253 -21.75 -4.91 9.86
CA LEU A 253 -22.63 -3.76 9.60
C LEU A 253 -23.16 -3.72 8.15
N GLU A 254 -23.03 -4.80 7.38
CA GLU A 254 -23.42 -4.86 5.96
C GLU A 254 -24.87 -4.40 5.72
N GLU A 255 -25.84 -4.94 6.47
CA GLU A 255 -27.26 -4.61 6.29
C GLU A 255 -27.55 -3.13 6.60
N GLU A 256 -26.90 -2.57 7.61
CA GLU A 256 -27.04 -1.16 7.98
C GLU A 256 -26.48 -0.24 6.88
N ILE A 257 -25.29 -0.57 6.36
CA ILE A 257 -24.64 0.16 5.27
C ILE A 257 -25.45 0.04 3.98
N GLU A 258 -26.05 -1.12 3.69
CA GLU A 258 -26.97 -1.31 2.57
C GLU A 258 -28.20 -0.41 2.73
N GLY A 259 -28.76 -0.32 3.94
CA GLY A 259 -29.85 0.60 4.28
C GLY A 259 -29.49 2.06 3.97
N LEU A 260 -28.30 2.51 4.40
CA LEU A 260 -27.81 3.85 4.08
C LEU A 260 -27.66 4.07 2.58
N SER A 261 -27.15 3.08 1.84
CA SER A 261 -27.01 3.20 0.38
C SER A 261 -28.35 3.46 -0.32
N LYS A 262 -29.44 2.84 0.15
CA LYS A 262 -30.81 3.04 -0.35
C LYS A 262 -31.37 4.43 -0.01
N MET A 263 -30.92 5.05 1.07
CA MET A 263 -31.30 6.43 1.40
C MET A 263 -30.58 7.46 0.51
N PHE A 264 -29.41 7.09 0.00
CA PHE A 264 -28.46 8.00 -0.60
C PHE A 264 -28.26 7.81 -2.12
N TYR A 265 -28.92 6.83 -2.75
CA TYR A 265 -28.68 6.47 -4.16
C TYR A 265 -28.99 7.57 -5.18
N GLU A 266 -29.88 8.52 -4.86
CA GLU A 266 -30.23 9.65 -5.75
C GLU A 266 -29.32 10.88 -5.57
N LYS A 267 -28.42 10.84 -4.59
CA LYS A 267 -27.56 11.99 -4.28
C LYS A 267 -26.47 12.14 -5.34
N LYS A 268 -26.21 13.40 -5.71
CA LYS A 268 -25.27 13.75 -6.79
C LYS A 268 -23.89 14.17 -6.31
N GLY A 269 -23.73 14.37 -5.00
CA GLY A 269 -22.51 14.82 -4.37
C GLY A 269 -22.42 14.28 -2.96
N PHE A 270 -21.20 14.03 -2.47
CA PHE A 270 -20.91 13.72 -1.06
C PHE A 270 -19.70 14.52 -0.59
N LEU A 271 -19.78 15.00 0.65
CA LEU A 271 -18.63 15.53 1.35
C LEU A 271 -18.18 14.54 2.41
N TYR A 272 -16.90 14.19 2.46
CA TYR A 272 -16.34 13.32 3.49
C TYR A 272 -15.46 14.15 4.41
N LEU A 273 -15.70 14.10 5.72
CA LEU A 273 -14.92 14.88 6.69
C LEU A 273 -14.10 14.01 7.61
N GLY A 274 -12.85 14.42 7.83
CA GLY A 274 -11.96 13.75 8.79
C GLY A 274 -10.99 14.71 9.45
N ARG A 275 -10.45 14.33 10.62
CA ARG A 275 -9.44 15.12 11.34
C ARG A 275 -8.29 14.24 11.77
N GLY A 276 -7.07 14.78 11.76
CA GLY A 276 -5.86 14.04 12.09
C GLY A 276 -5.72 12.82 11.18
N ILE A 277 -5.48 11.65 11.76
CA ILE A 277 -5.32 10.38 11.03
C ILE A 277 -6.56 9.99 10.20
N ASN A 278 -7.74 10.54 10.53
CA ASN A 278 -8.98 10.26 9.80
C ASN A 278 -9.20 11.15 8.59
N TYR A 279 -8.45 12.25 8.41
CA TYR A 279 -8.57 13.06 7.19
C TYR A 279 -8.21 12.25 5.92
N PRO A 280 -7.09 11.51 5.89
CA PRO A 280 -6.81 10.61 4.78
C PRO A 280 -7.86 9.51 4.57
N VAL A 281 -8.55 9.07 5.63
CA VAL A 281 -9.66 8.11 5.52
C VAL A 281 -10.85 8.74 4.79
N ALA A 282 -11.14 10.02 5.06
CA ALA A 282 -12.16 10.77 4.32
C ALA A 282 -11.80 10.93 2.83
N LEU A 283 -10.52 11.19 2.51
CA LEU A 283 -10.05 11.19 1.12
C LEU A 283 -10.25 9.84 0.43
N GLU A 284 -9.94 8.74 1.12
CA GLU A 284 -10.13 7.39 0.58
C GLU A 284 -11.61 7.05 0.37
N GLY A 285 -12.48 7.37 1.34
CA GLY A 285 -13.93 7.16 1.20
C GLY A 285 -14.50 7.91 0.00
N ALA A 286 -14.12 9.18 -0.17
CA ALA A 286 -14.50 9.98 -1.34
C ALA A 286 -13.94 9.40 -2.64
N MET A 287 -12.73 8.84 -2.63
CA MET A 287 -12.15 8.18 -3.81
C MET A 287 -12.96 6.93 -4.20
N LYS A 288 -13.29 6.06 -3.25
CA LYS A 288 -14.09 4.86 -3.52
C LYS A 288 -15.47 5.21 -4.06
N MET A 289 -16.11 6.25 -3.53
CA MET A 289 -17.39 6.75 -4.05
C MET A 289 -17.23 7.16 -5.52
N LYS A 290 -16.23 7.98 -5.87
CA LYS A 290 -15.98 8.39 -7.26
C LYS A 290 -15.70 7.22 -8.20
N GLU A 291 -14.85 6.27 -7.77
CA GLU A 291 -14.43 5.13 -8.61
C GLU A 291 -15.57 4.15 -8.93
N LEU A 292 -16.50 3.96 -7.98
CA LEU A 292 -17.49 2.89 -8.05
C LEU A 292 -18.88 3.35 -8.43
N SER A 293 -19.31 4.54 -7.99
CA SER A 293 -20.65 5.06 -8.25
C SER A 293 -20.67 6.20 -9.27
N TYR A 294 -19.51 6.76 -9.61
CA TYR A 294 -19.36 7.95 -10.45
C TYR A 294 -20.03 9.21 -9.86
N ILE A 295 -20.37 9.18 -8.57
CA ILE A 295 -20.89 10.33 -7.85
C ILE A 295 -19.73 11.25 -7.48
N TYR A 296 -19.94 12.56 -7.60
CA TYR A 296 -18.97 13.54 -7.11
C TYR A 296 -18.77 13.34 -5.61
N ALA A 297 -17.52 13.11 -5.19
CA ALA A 297 -17.21 13.02 -3.78
C ALA A 297 -15.86 13.64 -3.48
N GLU A 298 -15.81 14.37 -2.38
CA GLU A 298 -14.63 15.12 -1.96
C GLU A 298 -14.36 14.92 -0.48
N GLY A 299 -13.10 14.63 -0.13
CA GLY A 299 -12.66 14.52 1.25
C GLY A 299 -12.01 15.82 1.71
N TYR A 300 -12.42 16.33 2.87
CA TYR A 300 -11.90 17.58 3.45
C TYR A 300 -11.39 17.40 4.88
N PRO A 301 -10.36 18.16 5.28
CA PRO A 301 -10.03 18.30 6.70
C PRO A 301 -11.20 18.99 7.40
N GLY A 302 -11.83 18.34 8.38
CA GLY A 302 -13.05 18.85 9.01
C GLY A 302 -12.90 20.23 9.67
N GLY A 303 -11.67 20.61 10.07
CA GLY A 303 -11.38 21.94 10.59
C GLY A 303 -11.44 23.06 9.54
N GLU A 304 -11.23 22.72 8.26
CA GLU A 304 -11.20 23.68 7.15
C GLU A 304 -12.61 24.02 6.62
N MET A 305 -13.65 23.35 7.13
CA MET A 305 -15.02 23.50 6.64
C MET A 305 -15.49 24.96 6.56
N LYS A 306 -15.17 25.75 7.59
CA LYS A 306 -15.60 27.16 7.68
C LYS A 306 -14.79 28.10 6.79
N HIS A 307 -13.74 27.62 6.13
CA HIS A 307 -12.79 28.41 5.36
C HIS A 307 -13.05 28.36 3.84
N GLY A 308 -14.29 28.06 3.44
CA GLY A 308 -14.72 28.01 2.04
C GLY A 308 -15.68 26.86 1.74
N PRO A 309 -15.33 25.59 2.04
CA PRO A 309 -16.11 24.41 1.65
C PRO A 309 -17.56 24.39 2.14
N ILE A 310 -17.87 25.04 3.27
CA ILE A 310 -19.25 25.18 3.77
C ILE A 310 -20.21 25.84 2.76
N ALA A 311 -19.69 26.63 1.81
CA ALA A 311 -20.51 27.25 0.76
C ALA A 311 -21.13 26.22 -0.22
N LEU A 312 -20.62 24.98 -0.23
CA LEU A 312 -21.15 23.89 -1.04
C LEU A 312 -22.24 23.08 -0.34
N ILE A 313 -22.49 23.32 0.96
CA ILE A 313 -23.47 22.53 1.73
C ILE A 313 -24.86 23.15 1.62
N ASP A 314 -25.81 22.31 1.23
CA ASP A 314 -27.25 22.56 1.31
C ASP A 314 -27.98 21.36 1.94
N GLU A 315 -29.30 21.44 2.06
CA GLU A 315 -30.17 20.37 2.55
C GLU A 315 -30.14 19.08 1.70
N HIS A 316 -29.53 19.14 0.52
CA HIS A 316 -29.40 18.00 -0.39
C HIS A 316 -28.03 17.34 -0.32
N THR A 317 -27.03 18.01 0.23
CA THR A 317 -25.62 17.57 0.31
C THR A 317 -25.40 16.67 1.53
N PRO A 318 -25.21 15.35 1.34
CA PRO A 318 -24.81 14.45 2.42
C PRO A 318 -23.37 14.72 2.84
N VAL A 319 -23.13 14.62 4.15
CA VAL A 319 -21.83 14.82 4.82
C VAL A 319 -21.58 13.67 5.78
#